data_AF-A0A521UFZ6-F1
#
_entry.id   AF-A0A521UFZ6-F1
#
_cell.length_a   1.000
_cell.length_b   1.000
_cell.length_c   1.000
_cell.angle_alpha   90.00
_cell.angle_beta   90.00
_cell.angle_gamma   90.00
#
_symmetry.space_group_name_H-M   'P 1'
#
loop_
_entity.id
_entity.type
_entity.pdbx_description
1 polymer ?
#
loop_
_entity_poly.entity_id
_entity_poly.type
_entity_poly.pdbx_seq_one_letter_code
_entity_poly.pdbx_strand_id
1 'polypeptide(L)'
;MNRIAAVPSLFALLFALVSSSTNVSAHGGEDHGPPSATVAPSASEHVVAAETELFTIVVKYAPRGLGGRLPLRIFVADTATSAPVSDALVRLEIEGVADVRATVLEPGIYTATIPEPRAGAHAAAVVTVEGSAVDLVTLEHLEFGPIASAGTAPASGGTAAKSGVPRSWWIALASLAAALALVAVAVVRRRRIHAVATSREVEE
;
A
#
# COMPACT_ATOMS: atom_id res chain seq x y z
N MET A 1 -15.99 62.07 13.44
CA MET A 1 -15.83 60.76 14.12
C MET A 1 -15.53 59.70 13.09
N ASN A 2 -14.33 59.10 13.14
CA ASN A 2 -13.80 58.21 12.10
C ASN A 2 -13.97 56.73 12.46
N ARG A 3 -14.10 55.93 11.40
CA ARG A 3 -14.39 54.49 11.30
C ARG A 3 -13.31 53.60 11.91
N ILE A 4 -13.67 52.57 12.68
CA ILE A 4 -12.87 51.36 12.96
C ILE A 4 -13.86 50.18 13.12
N ALA A 5 -14.04 49.39 12.05
CA ALA A 5 -13.54 48.02 11.88
C ALA A 5 -14.42 46.93 12.54
N ALA A 6 -15.39 46.44 11.78
CA ALA A 6 -16.01 45.14 12.01
C ALA A 6 -15.18 44.07 11.30
N VAL A 7 -14.15 43.55 11.98
CA VAL A 7 -13.49 42.29 11.59
C VAL A 7 -13.57 41.29 12.74
N PRO A 8 -14.73 40.63 12.96
CA PRO A 8 -14.76 39.39 13.74
C PRO A 8 -15.28 38.21 12.91
N SER A 9 -15.13 38.22 11.58
CA SER A 9 -15.77 37.19 10.73
C SER A 9 -14.83 36.08 10.24
N LEU A 10 -13.53 36.35 10.08
CA LEU A 10 -12.60 35.34 9.55
C LEU A 10 -12.15 34.31 10.60
N PHE A 11 -12.06 34.72 11.87
CA PHE A 11 -11.63 33.84 12.96
C PHE A 11 -12.71 32.81 13.35
N ALA A 12 -13.98 33.20 13.28
CA ALA A 12 -15.11 32.29 13.51
C ALA A 12 -15.22 31.23 12.40
N LEU A 13 -14.90 31.59 11.16
CA LEU A 13 -14.93 30.66 10.02
C LEU A 13 -13.77 29.64 10.08
N LEU A 14 -12.57 30.07 10.49
CA LEU A 14 -11.41 29.19 10.68
C LEU A 14 -11.61 28.21 11.86
N PHE A 15 -12.27 28.64 12.93
CA PHE A 15 -12.59 27.77 14.07
C PHE A 15 -13.64 26.71 13.75
N ALA A 16 -14.63 27.05 12.91
CA ALA A 16 -15.62 26.11 12.43
C ALA A 16 -15.02 25.01 11.53
N LEU A 17 -14.00 25.34 10.72
CA LEU A 17 -13.40 24.38 9.77
C LEU A 17 -12.49 23.34 10.43
N VAL A 18 -11.80 23.69 11.53
CA VAL A 18 -10.98 22.74 12.30
C VAL A 18 -11.83 21.72 13.07
N SER A 19 -13.08 22.06 13.38
CA SER A 19 -13.99 21.19 14.14
C SER A 19 -14.66 20.10 13.27
N SER A 20 -14.51 20.14 11.94
CA SER A 20 -15.09 19.16 11.01
C SER A 20 -14.16 17.98 10.72
N SER A 21 -13.39 17.52 11.71
CA SER A 21 -12.68 16.23 11.63
C SER A 21 -13.69 15.10 11.83
N THR A 22 -14.46 14.82 10.78
CA THR A 22 -15.31 13.62 10.73
C THR A 22 -14.38 12.41 10.60
N ASN A 23 -14.24 11.66 11.69
CA ASN A 23 -13.68 10.32 11.65
C ASN A 23 -14.67 9.44 10.88
N VAL A 24 -14.55 9.40 9.56
CA VAL A 24 -15.17 8.35 8.75
C VAL A 24 -14.40 7.08 9.04
N SER A 25 -14.85 6.40 10.09
CA SER A 25 -14.48 5.02 10.35
C SER A 25 -15.31 4.16 9.39
N ALA A 26 -14.67 3.73 8.31
CA ALA A 26 -15.19 2.65 7.47
C ALA A 26 -15.18 1.37 8.33
N HIS A 27 -16.30 1.09 8.99
CA HIS A 27 -16.51 -0.20 9.62
C HIS A 27 -16.97 -1.16 8.53
N GLY A 28 -16.00 -1.84 7.90
CA GLY A 28 -16.27 -3.02 7.08
C GLY A 28 -16.82 -4.12 7.98
N GLY A 29 -18.15 -4.13 8.14
CA GLY A 29 -18.90 -5.24 8.72
C GLY A 29 -19.09 -6.31 7.66
N GLU A 30 -17.99 -6.86 7.15
CA GLU A 30 -18.04 -8.03 6.28
C GLU A 30 -18.38 -9.23 7.15
N ASP A 31 -19.60 -9.73 6.99
CA ASP A 31 -19.99 -11.04 7.49
C ASP A 31 -19.10 -12.08 6.81
N HIS A 32 -18.01 -12.44 7.46
CA HIS A 32 -17.26 -13.62 7.12
C HIS A 32 -18.06 -14.79 7.65
N GLY A 33 -18.83 -15.41 6.75
CA GLY A 33 -19.41 -16.72 6.96
C GLY A 33 -18.40 -17.70 7.57
N PRO A 34 -18.87 -18.83 8.12
CA PRO A 34 -18.08 -19.71 8.98
C PRO A 34 -16.69 -19.96 8.41
N PRO A 35 -15.62 -19.91 9.24
CA PRO A 35 -14.26 -20.03 8.76
C PRO A 35 -14.15 -21.30 7.93
N SER A 36 -13.92 -21.12 6.62
CA SER A 36 -13.51 -22.23 5.77
C SER A 36 -12.23 -22.81 6.39
N ALA A 37 -12.14 -24.13 6.38
CA ALA A 37 -11.08 -24.90 7.00
C ALA A 37 -9.72 -24.23 6.79
N THR A 38 -8.94 -24.12 7.88
CA THR A 38 -7.59 -23.57 7.93
C THR A 38 -6.84 -23.74 6.62
N VAL A 39 -6.83 -22.69 5.79
CA VAL A 39 -5.87 -22.59 4.70
C VAL A 39 -4.54 -22.38 5.41
N ALA A 40 -3.64 -23.36 5.28
CA ALA A 40 -2.26 -23.23 5.69
C ALA A 40 -1.72 -21.87 5.22
N PRO A 41 -0.84 -21.19 5.99
CA PRO A 41 -0.27 -19.91 5.57
C PRO A 41 0.18 -20.06 4.12
N SER A 42 -0.36 -19.21 3.23
CA SER A 42 -0.14 -19.35 1.80
C SER A 42 1.37 -19.45 1.59
N ALA A 43 1.83 -20.60 1.11
CA ALA A 43 3.08 -20.62 0.39
C ALA A 43 2.91 -19.51 -0.65
N SER A 44 3.79 -18.51 -0.63
CA SER A 44 3.80 -17.50 -1.67
C SER A 44 3.69 -18.23 -3.01
N GLU A 45 2.70 -17.90 -3.83
CA GLU A 45 2.50 -18.48 -5.15
C GLU A 45 3.28 -17.65 -6.15
N HIS A 46 3.78 -18.31 -7.20
CA HIS A 46 4.24 -17.60 -8.39
C HIS A 46 3.03 -17.00 -9.07
N VAL A 47 3.18 -15.76 -9.53
CA VAL A 47 2.13 -15.04 -10.26
C VAL A 47 2.78 -14.44 -11.49
N VAL A 48 2.33 -14.87 -12.66
CA VAL A 48 2.78 -14.31 -13.95
C VAL A 48 1.56 -13.75 -14.64
N ALA A 49 1.67 -12.55 -15.18
CA ALA A 49 0.57 -11.88 -15.86
C ALA A 49 1.04 -11.31 -17.19
N ALA A 50 0.14 -11.29 -18.17
CA ALA A 50 0.31 -10.64 -19.45
C ALA A 50 -1.06 -10.22 -19.99
N GLU A 51 -1.07 -9.28 -20.92
CA GLU A 51 -2.30 -8.76 -21.50
C GLU A 51 -2.13 -8.49 -23.00
N THR A 52 -3.25 -8.55 -23.71
CA THR A 52 -3.44 -8.06 -25.07
C THR A 52 -4.61 -7.09 -25.09
N GLU A 53 -4.95 -6.56 -26.27
CA GLU A 53 -6.15 -5.73 -26.44
C GLU A 53 -7.45 -6.45 -26.08
N LEU A 54 -7.46 -7.79 -26.11
CA LEU A 54 -8.66 -8.59 -25.87
C LEU A 54 -8.69 -9.22 -24.48
N PHE A 55 -7.56 -9.77 -24.02
CA PHE A 55 -7.56 -10.52 -22.76
C PHE A 55 -6.41 -10.15 -21.83
N THR A 56 -6.73 -10.08 -20.54
CA THR A 56 -5.76 -10.10 -19.43
C THR A 56 -5.68 -11.52 -18.87
N ILE A 57 -4.47 -12.05 -18.79
CA ILE A 57 -4.17 -13.37 -18.26
C ILE A 57 -3.34 -13.26 -17.00
N VAL A 58 -3.72 -14.00 -15.96
CA VAL A 58 -2.90 -14.22 -14.78
C VAL A 58 -2.78 -15.71 -14.52
N VAL A 59 -1.56 -16.23 -14.39
CA VAL A 59 -1.30 -17.62 -14.04
C VAL A 59 -0.69 -17.68 -12.64
N LYS A 60 -1.32 -18.48 -11.78
CA LYS A 60 -0.87 -18.73 -10.40
C LYS A 60 -0.53 -20.19 -10.19
N TYR A 61 0.58 -20.45 -9.52
CA TYR A 61 1.01 -21.81 -9.20
C TYR A 61 1.94 -21.82 -7.97
N ALA A 62 1.97 -22.96 -7.28
CA ALA A 62 2.81 -23.13 -6.10
C ALA A 62 4.30 -23.24 -6.47
N PRO A 63 5.23 -22.93 -5.54
CA PRO A 63 6.68 -23.15 -5.75
C PRO A 63 7.08 -24.60 -6.05
N ARG A 64 6.24 -25.56 -5.65
CA ARG A 64 6.46 -27.01 -5.76
C ARG A 64 5.14 -27.73 -6.03
N GLY A 65 5.24 -28.80 -6.82
CA GLY A 65 4.14 -29.70 -7.09
C GLY A 65 3.90 -30.72 -5.97
N LEU A 66 2.81 -31.48 -6.08
CA LEU A 66 2.54 -32.65 -5.25
C LEU A 66 2.56 -33.90 -6.14
N GLY A 67 3.36 -34.90 -5.75
CA GLY A 67 3.48 -36.14 -6.52
C GLY A 67 4.05 -35.94 -7.93
N GLY A 68 4.96 -34.98 -8.12
CA GLY A 68 5.58 -34.67 -9.42
C GLY A 68 4.65 -33.96 -10.40
N ARG A 69 3.51 -33.44 -9.93
CA ARG A 69 2.56 -32.67 -10.72
C ARG A 69 2.38 -31.29 -10.13
N LEU A 70 2.37 -30.28 -10.98
CA LEU A 70 2.18 -28.89 -10.58
C LEU A 70 0.80 -28.40 -11.06
N PRO A 71 -0.16 -28.16 -10.15
CA PRO A 71 -1.42 -27.53 -10.49
C PRO A 71 -1.23 -26.03 -10.75
N LEU A 72 -1.92 -25.52 -11.76
CA LEU A 72 -1.97 -24.08 -12.09
C LEU A 72 -3.41 -23.60 -12.11
N ARG A 73 -3.59 -22.33 -11.74
CA ARG A 73 -4.81 -21.56 -11.93
C ARG A 73 -4.56 -20.47 -12.94
N ILE A 74 -5.42 -20.37 -13.94
CA ILE A 74 -5.34 -19.40 -15.04
C ILE A 74 -6.59 -18.53 -14.93
N PHE A 75 -6.40 -17.23 -14.73
CA PHE A 75 -7.45 -16.24 -14.70
C PHE A 75 -7.49 -15.56 -16.06
N VAL A 76 -8.68 -15.44 -16.63
CA VAL A 76 -8.91 -14.83 -17.95
C VAL A 76 -10.00 -13.78 -17.79
N ALA A 77 -9.65 -12.54 -18.09
CA ALA A 77 -10.56 -11.40 -18.09
C ALA A 77 -10.51 -10.66 -19.43
N ASP A 78 -11.63 -10.04 -19.80
CA ASP A 78 -11.68 -9.08 -20.89
C ASP A 78 -10.88 -7.83 -20.52
N THR A 79 -9.92 -7.42 -21.36
CA THR A 79 -9.00 -6.31 -21.01
C THR A 79 -9.74 -4.98 -20.84
N ALA A 80 -10.77 -4.72 -21.65
CA ALA A 80 -11.47 -3.45 -21.66
C ALA A 80 -12.39 -3.26 -20.44
N THR A 81 -12.95 -4.35 -19.93
CA THR A 81 -14.00 -4.32 -18.89
C THR A 81 -13.61 -4.99 -17.58
N SER A 82 -12.50 -5.73 -17.56
CA SER A 82 -12.10 -6.62 -16.47
C SER A 82 -13.13 -7.70 -16.12
N ALA A 83 -14.11 -7.94 -17.00
CA ALA A 83 -15.13 -8.96 -16.79
C ALA A 83 -14.53 -10.37 -16.98
N PRO A 84 -14.95 -11.37 -16.19
CA PRO A 84 -14.46 -12.74 -16.35
C PRO A 84 -14.90 -13.32 -17.69
N VAL A 85 -13.96 -13.92 -18.43
CA VAL A 85 -14.25 -14.60 -19.70
C VAL A 85 -14.76 -16.00 -19.39
N SER A 86 -16.07 -16.18 -19.55
CA SER A 86 -16.75 -17.47 -19.36
C SER A 86 -16.72 -18.30 -20.65
N ASP A 87 -16.79 -19.62 -20.50
CA ASP A 87 -17.00 -20.58 -21.60
C ASP A 87 -15.95 -20.55 -22.74
N ALA A 88 -14.76 -20.02 -22.48
CA ALA A 88 -13.66 -20.08 -23.45
C ALA A 88 -12.93 -21.43 -23.40
N LEU A 89 -12.42 -21.86 -24.54
CA LEU A 89 -11.40 -22.90 -24.61
C LEU A 89 -10.06 -22.25 -24.30
N VAL A 90 -9.46 -22.66 -23.19
CA VAL A 90 -8.13 -22.16 -22.77
C VAL A 90 -7.11 -23.28 -22.95
N ARG A 91 -6.07 -23.01 -23.73
CA ARG A 91 -4.91 -23.89 -23.92
C ARG A 91 -3.66 -23.19 -23.41
N LEU A 92 -2.86 -23.91 -22.63
CA LEU A 92 -1.60 -23.45 -22.07
C LEU A 92 -0.47 -24.29 -22.66
N GLU A 93 0.40 -23.64 -23.42
CA GLU A 93 1.65 -24.21 -23.92
C GLU A 93 2.81 -23.59 -23.16
N ILE A 94 3.59 -24.40 -22.46
CA ILE A 94 4.81 -24.01 -21.77
C ILE A 94 5.99 -24.66 -22.47
N GLU A 95 6.91 -23.85 -22.96
CA GLU A 95 8.05 -24.29 -23.77
C GLU A 95 8.84 -25.40 -23.07
N GLY A 96 8.96 -26.55 -23.74
CA GLY A 96 9.72 -27.71 -23.24
C GLY A 96 9.14 -28.41 -22.01
N VAL A 97 7.96 -28.01 -21.53
CA VAL A 97 7.35 -28.54 -20.30
C VAL A 97 6.03 -29.25 -20.58
N ALA A 98 5.07 -28.55 -21.18
CA ALA A 98 3.71 -29.07 -21.34
C ALA A 98 2.92 -28.32 -22.40
N ASP A 99 1.95 -29.02 -22.98
CA ASP A 99 0.93 -28.47 -23.84
C ASP A 99 -0.40 -29.09 -23.40
N VAL A 100 -1.24 -28.28 -22.73
CA VAL A 100 -2.42 -28.76 -22.03
C VAL A 100 -3.63 -27.87 -22.28
N ARG A 101 -4.78 -28.51 -22.45
CA ARG A 101 -6.07 -27.82 -22.39
C ARG A 101 -6.49 -27.66 -20.93
N ALA A 102 -6.83 -26.45 -20.53
CA ALA A 102 -7.31 -26.14 -19.20
C ALA A 102 -8.80 -26.48 -19.05
N THR A 103 -9.19 -26.84 -17.84
CA THR A 103 -10.57 -27.15 -17.46
C THR A 103 -11.16 -25.93 -16.75
N VAL A 104 -12.35 -25.52 -17.16
CA VAL A 104 -13.09 -24.45 -16.48
C VAL A 104 -13.41 -24.86 -15.03
N LEU A 105 -13.13 -23.97 -14.09
CA LEU A 105 -13.48 -24.12 -12.68
C LEU A 105 -14.66 -23.20 -12.34
N GLU A 106 -14.53 -21.92 -12.69
CA GLU A 106 -15.51 -20.86 -12.50
C GLU A 106 -15.43 -19.88 -13.69
N PRO A 107 -16.43 -19.00 -13.91
CA PRO A 107 -16.32 -17.90 -14.87
C PRO A 107 -14.97 -17.17 -14.78
N GLY A 108 -14.20 -17.18 -15.87
CA GLY A 108 -12.87 -16.56 -15.92
C GLY A 108 -11.77 -17.29 -15.15
N ILE A 109 -12.02 -18.46 -14.54
CA ILE A 109 -11.03 -19.24 -13.80
C ILE A 109 -10.93 -20.64 -14.39
N TYR A 110 -9.74 -20.96 -14.88
CA TYR A 110 -9.40 -22.24 -15.49
C TYR A 110 -8.28 -22.92 -14.70
N THR A 111 -8.24 -24.24 -14.76
CA THR A 111 -7.24 -25.06 -14.08
C THR A 111 -6.53 -25.98 -15.04
N ALA A 112 -5.23 -26.14 -14.84
CA ALA A 112 -4.40 -27.07 -15.59
C ALA A 112 -3.47 -27.81 -14.63
N THR A 113 -2.93 -28.93 -15.07
CA THR A 113 -1.90 -29.64 -14.31
C THR A 113 -0.82 -30.12 -15.24
N ILE A 114 0.40 -29.67 -14.98
CA ILE A 114 1.59 -29.99 -15.78
C ILE A 114 2.53 -30.93 -15.00
N PRO A 115 3.46 -31.62 -15.66
CA PRO A 115 4.59 -32.25 -14.98
C PRO A 115 5.37 -31.19 -14.20
N GLU A 116 5.77 -31.50 -12.96
CA GLU A 116 6.53 -30.55 -12.14
C GLU A 116 7.90 -30.25 -12.81
N PRO A 117 8.16 -28.99 -13.21
CA PRO A 117 9.43 -28.64 -13.82
C PRO A 117 10.57 -28.68 -12.81
N ARG A 118 11.80 -28.76 -13.30
CA ARG A 118 12.99 -28.72 -12.45
C ARG A 118 13.02 -27.40 -11.66
N ALA A 119 13.31 -27.46 -10.37
CA ALA A 119 13.52 -26.25 -9.58
C ALA A 119 14.69 -25.41 -10.14
N GLY A 120 14.48 -24.11 -10.25
CA GLY A 120 15.36 -23.14 -10.91
C GLY A 120 15.20 -23.07 -12.44
N ALA A 121 14.25 -23.81 -13.03
CA ALA A 121 13.96 -23.68 -14.45
C ALA A 121 13.16 -22.40 -14.74
N HIS A 122 13.35 -21.87 -15.95
CA HIS A 122 12.57 -20.77 -16.50
C HIS A 122 11.99 -21.20 -17.83
N ALA A 123 10.78 -20.73 -18.16
CA ALA A 123 10.15 -20.99 -19.45
C ALA A 123 9.31 -19.80 -19.90
N ALA A 124 9.13 -19.68 -21.21
CA ALA A 124 8.04 -18.90 -21.78
C ALA A 124 6.79 -19.77 -21.91
N ALA A 125 5.62 -19.14 -21.92
CA ALA A 125 4.37 -19.82 -22.19
C ALA A 125 3.49 -18.99 -23.13
N VAL A 126 2.61 -19.67 -23.85
CA VAL A 126 1.54 -19.07 -24.64
C VAL A 126 0.22 -19.59 -24.13
N VAL A 127 -0.69 -18.67 -23.83
CA VAL A 127 -2.08 -18.98 -23.50
C VAL A 127 -2.94 -18.64 -24.72
N THR A 128 -3.51 -19.66 -25.32
CA THR A 128 -4.54 -19.49 -26.37
C THR A 128 -5.90 -19.44 -25.71
N VAL A 129 -6.66 -18.37 -25.97
CA VAL A 129 -8.04 -18.22 -25.50
C VAL A 129 -8.94 -18.22 -26.73
N GLU A 130 -9.88 -19.16 -26.80
CA GLU A 130 -10.89 -19.23 -27.86
C GLU A 130 -12.29 -19.15 -27.25
N GLY A 131 -12.94 -18.00 -27.37
CA GLY A 131 -14.29 -17.75 -26.87
C GLY A 131 -15.10 -16.92 -27.87
N SER A 132 -15.63 -15.79 -27.42
CA SER A 132 -16.26 -14.78 -28.30
C SER A 132 -15.27 -14.17 -29.29
N ALA A 133 -13.99 -14.17 -28.95
CA ALA A 133 -12.85 -13.84 -29.79
C ALA A 133 -11.73 -14.87 -29.58
N VAL A 134 -10.73 -14.85 -30.45
CA VAL A 134 -9.54 -15.71 -30.35
C VAL A 134 -8.31 -14.83 -30.24
N ASP A 135 -7.45 -15.13 -29.27
CA ASP A 135 -6.17 -14.45 -29.11
C ASP A 135 -5.11 -15.35 -28.47
N LEU A 136 -3.85 -14.95 -28.64
CA LEU A 136 -2.65 -15.59 -28.08
C LEU A 136 -1.98 -14.61 -27.13
N VAL A 137 -1.87 -14.99 -25.86
CA VAL A 137 -1.22 -14.19 -24.83
C VAL A 137 0.10 -14.84 -24.43
N THR A 138 1.21 -14.15 -24.69
CA THR A 138 2.56 -14.63 -24.33
C THR A 138 2.87 -14.24 -22.88
N LEU A 139 3.16 -15.24 -22.05
CA LEU A 139 3.66 -15.08 -20.70
C LEU A 139 5.17 -15.26 -20.73
N GLU A 140 5.88 -14.19 -20.41
CA GLU A 140 7.33 -14.24 -20.26
C GLU A 140 7.70 -14.58 -18.81
N HIS A 141 8.83 -15.25 -18.61
CA HIS A 141 9.45 -15.46 -17.30
C HIS A 141 8.64 -16.31 -16.30
N LEU A 142 8.11 -17.47 -16.71
CA LEU A 142 7.67 -18.46 -15.73
C LEU A 142 8.88 -18.99 -14.99
N GLU A 143 8.89 -18.87 -13.66
CA GLU A 143 9.94 -19.40 -12.79
C GLU A 143 9.42 -20.59 -11.99
N PHE A 144 10.22 -21.64 -11.84
CA PHE A 144 9.83 -22.83 -11.08
C PHE A 144 10.77 -23.05 -9.89
N GLY A 145 10.21 -23.36 -8.72
CA GLY A 145 10.98 -23.55 -7.48
C GLY A 145 10.70 -22.48 -6.43
N PRO A 146 11.54 -22.39 -5.39
CA PRO A 146 11.33 -21.48 -4.27
C PRO A 146 11.19 -20.02 -4.72
N ILE A 147 10.19 -19.32 -4.18
CA ILE A 147 10.05 -17.89 -4.41
C ILE A 147 11.11 -17.17 -3.59
N ALA A 148 11.92 -16.36 -4.25
CA ALA A 148 12.81 -15.45 -3.57
C ALA A 148 11.96 -14.54 -2.68
N SER A 149 12.15 -14.59 -1.37
CA SER A 149 11.55 -13.58 -0.50
C SER A 149 12.05 -12.22 -0.95
N ALA A 150 11.14 -11.39 -1.47
CA ALA A 150 11.41 -9.99 -1.72
C ALA A 150 11.88 -9.37 -0.39
N GLY A 151 13.20 -9.25 -0.24
CA GLY A 151 13.85 -8.67 0.92
C GLY A 151 13.80 -9.51 2.21
N THR A 152 14.68 -10.50 2.34
CA THR A 152 15.72 -10.24 3.35
C THR A 152 16.55 -9.12 2.74
N ALA A 153 16.16 -7.86 2.99
CA ALA A 153 17.12 -6.78 2.87
C ALA A 153 18.38 -7.29 3.58
N PRO A 154 19.62 -7.02 3.09
CA PRO A 154 20.76 -7.23 3.96
C PRO A 154 20.34 -6.62 5.30
N ALA A 155 20.53 -7.35 6.39
CA ALA A 155 20.57 -6.71 7.68
C ALA A 155 21.72 -5.70 7.55
N SER A 156 21.43 -4.53 6.95
CA SER A 156 22.13 -3.30 7.20
C SER A 156 22.17 -3.31 8.70
N GLY A 157 23.36 -3.57 9.24
CA GLY A 157 23.62 -3.70 10.65
C GLY A 157 23.12 -2.45 11.33
N GLY A 158 21.83 -2.44 11.62
CA GLY A 158 21.14 -1.41 12.34
C GLY A 158 21.59 -1.63 13.75
N THR A 159 22.75 -1.08 14.08
CA THR A 159 23.05 -0.71 15.45
C THR A 159 21.78 -0.08 15.99
N ALA A 160 21.16 -0.75 16.96
CA ALA A 160 19.94 -0.33 17.61
C ALA A 160 19.99 1.19 17.77
N ALA A 161 19.13 1.90 17.03
CA ALA A 161 18.99 3.33 17.21
C ALA A 161 18.47 3.49 18.63
N LYS A 162 19.38 3.85 19.56
CA LYS A 162 19.01 4.32 20.88
C LYS A 162 17.93 5.37 20.65
N SER A 163 16.76 5.18 21.24
CA SER A 163 15.67 6.14 21.27
C SER A 163 16.13 7.39 22.02
N GLY A 164 16.94 8.21 21.35
CA GLY A 164 17.35 9.53 21.79
C GLY A 164 16.38 10.53 21.20
N VAL A 165 15.82 11.37 22.06
CA VAL A 165 15.01 12.51 21.66
C VAL A 165 15.79 13.30 20.57
N PRO A 166 15.21 13.53 19.37
CA PRO A 166 15.92 14.17 18.29
C PRO A 166 16.38 15.57 18.72
N ARG A 167 17.60 15.95 18.32
CA ARG A 167 18.24 17.23 18.68
C ARG A 167 17.38 18.47 18.35
N SER A 168 16.40 18.34 17.45
CA SER A 168 15.40 19.36 17.14
C SER A 168 14.46 19.68 18.32
N TRP A 169 14.16 18.72 19.19
CA TRP A 169 13.39 18.96 20.43
C TRP A 169 14.12 19.94 21.35
N TRP A 170 15.45 19.80 21.49
CA TRP A 170 16.25 20.68 22.34
C TRP A 170 16.27 22.11 21.83
N ILE A 171 16.22 22.30 20.51
CA ILE A 171 16.11 23.62 19.89
C ILE A 171 14.73 24.24 20.17
N ALA A 172 13.65 23.45 20.09
CA ALA A 172 12.30 23.90 20.41
C ALA A 172 12.12 24.27 21.90
N LEU A 173 12.76 23.53 22.81
CA LEU A 173 12.73 23.84 24.24
C LEU A 173 13.55 25.09 24.58
N ALA A 174 14.71 25.28 23.92
CA ALA A 174 15.55 26.45 24.10
C ALA A 174 14.89 27.74 23.58
N SER A 175 14.18 27.68 22.46
CA SER A 175 13.47 28.84 21.90
C SER A 175 12.28 29.26 22.77
N LEU A 176 11.54 28.30 23.34
CA LEU A 176 10.46 28.60 24.30
C LEU A 176 11.00 29.26 25.59
N ALA A 177 12.12 28.77 26.13
CA ALA A 177 12.75 29.36 27.32
C ALA A 177 13.28 30.78 27.07
N ALA A 178 13.89 31.03 25.90
CA ALA A 178 14.37 32.37 25.52
C ALA A 178 13.21 33.37 25.36
N ALA A 179 12.09 32.95 24.77
CA ALA A 179 10.89 33.78 24.65
C ALA A 179 10.32 34.18 26.02
N LEU A 180 10.22 33.22 26.96
CA LEU A 180 9.78 33.49 28.33
C LEU A 180 10.72 34.45 29.08
N ALA A 181 12.04 34.30 28.92
CA ALA A 181 13.02 35.19 29.53
C ALA A 181 12.90 36.64 29.01
N LEU A 182 12.71 36.83 27.70
CA LEU A 182 12.52 38.16 27.11
C LEU A 182 11.22 38.82 27.62
N VAL A 183 10.13 38.06 27.76
CA VAL A 183 8.88 38.56 28.34
C VAL A 183 9.08 38.97 29.80
N ALA A 184 9.77 38.15 30.60
CA ALA A 184 10.05 38.47 32.00
C ALA A 184 10.89 39.76 32.14
N VAL A 185 11.95 39.91 31.33
CA VAL A 185 12.79 41.12 31.34
C VAL A 185 11.99 42.35 30.91
N ALA A 186 11.12 42.24 29.90
CA ALA A 186 10.27 43.34 29.45
C ALA A 186 9.26 43.77 30.54
N VAL A 187 8.65 42.82 31.25
CA VAL A 187 7.73 43.09 32.36
C VAL A 187 8.46 43.75 33.54
N VAL A 188 9.64 43.27 33.90
CA VAL A 188 10.46 43.87 34.98
C VAL A 188 10.93 45.28 34.60
N ARG A 189 11.38 45.49 33.35
CA ARG A 189 11.77 46.84 32.87
C ARG A 189 10.58 47.80 32.87
N ARG A 190 9.40 47.39 32.42
CA ARG A 190 8.19 48.24 32.47
C ARG A 190 7.83 48.62 33.91
N ARG A 191 7.89 47.67 34.86
CA ARG A 191 7.65 47.95 36.28
C ARG A 191 8.64 48.94 36.87
N ARG A 192 9.92 48.87 36.50
CA ARG A 192 10.95 49.83 36.96
C ARG A 192 10.77 51.23 36.37
N ILE A 193 10.36 51.35 35.11
CA ILE A 193 10.11 52.66 34.50
C ILE A 193 8.88 53.34 35.13
N HIS A 194 7.81 52.59 35.42
CA HIS A 194 6.66 53.14 36.13
C HIS A 194 6.98 53.51 37.59
N ALA A 195 7.83 52.74 38.29
CA ALA A 195 8.26 53.08 39.64
C ALA A 195 9.14 54.34 39.71
N VAL A 196 9.99 54.58 38.69
CA VAL A 196 10.83 55.79 38.62
C VAL A 196 10.03 57.03 38.19
N ALA A 197 9.00 56.87 37.36
CA ALA A 197 8.12 57.98 36.97
C ALA A 197 7.28 58.50 38.17
N THR A 198 6.79 57.60 39.03
CA THR A 198 6.03 57.99 40.23
C THR A 198 6.89 58.61 41.34
N SER A 199 8.21 58.41 41.32
CA SER A 199 9.13 59.01 42.30
C SER A 199 9.71 60.36 41.87
N ARG A 200 9.45 60.81 40.63
CA ARG A 200 9.95 62.10 40.10
C ARG A 200 8.87 63.19 40.03
N GLU A 201 7.60 62.86 40.29
CA GLU A 201 6.49 63.83 40.46
C GLU A 201 6.18 64.17 41.93
N VAL A 202 6.94 63.63 42.90
CA VAL A 202 6.79 63.91 44.34
C VAL A 202 7.90 64.83 44.87
N GLU A 203 8.78 65.31 43.98
CA GLU A 203 9.89 66.21 44.32
C GLU A 203 9.96 67.43 43.38
N GLU A 204 8.79 68.01 43.10
CA GLU A 204 8.63 69.45 42.83
C GLU A 204 7.56 70.04 43.75
#